data_AF-A0A3C1MDJ0-F1
#
_entry.id   AF-A0A3C1MDJ0-F1
#
_cell.length_a   1.000
_cell.length_b   1.000
_cell.length_c   1.000
_cell.angle_alpha   90.00
_cell.angle_beta   90.00
_cell.angle_gamma   90.00
#
_symmetry.space_group_name_H-M   'P 1'
#
loop_
_entity.id
_entity.type
_entity.pdbx_description
1 polymer ?
#
loop_
_entity_poly.entity_id
_entity_poly.type
_entity_poly.pdbx_seq_one_letter_code
_entity_poly.pdbx_strand_id
1 'polypeptide(L)'
;MAAHNYTEASIRSLDWREHIRLRPGMYIGKLGDGSTYDDGIYVLLKEIIDNSIDEYVMGHGKRIDLRVTDHRVEVRDYGRGIPLGKVVDCVSRINTGGKYDSQSFQKSVGLNGVGAKAVNALSSHFQVQAFRSGQTTAATFQQGVLGQQTSIQSTQEP
;
A
#
# COMPACT_ATOMS: atom_id res chain seq x y z
N MET A 1 -22.87 31.84 23.36
CA MET A 1 -22.18 30.98 22.39
C MET A 1 -20.90 31.69 22.00
N ALA A 2 -19.73 31.05 22.12
CA ALA A 2 -18.49 31.67 21.66
C ALA A 2 -18.56 31.83 20.13
N ALA A 3 -18.30 33.04 19.64
CA ALA A 3 -18.21 33.29 18.21
C ALA A 3 -17.03 32.47 17.65
N HIS A 4 -17.34 31.47 16.82
CA HIS A 4 -16.31 30.72 16.12
C HIS A 4 -15.75 31.65 15.05
N ASN A 5 -14.59 32.27 15.32
CA ASN A 5 -13.91 33.12 14.35
C ASN A 5 -13.35 32.25 13.22
N TYR A 6 -14.17 32.03 12.21
CA TYR A 6 -13.77 31.43 10.94
C TYR A 6 -12.91 32.45 10.17
N THR A 7 -11.61 32.20 10.14
CA THR A 7 -10.61 33.06 9.50
C THR A 7 -9.85 32.27 8.44
N GLU A 8 -8.96 32.93 7.69
CA GLU A 8 -8.06 32.26 6.74
C GLU A 8 -7.26 31.13 7.39
N ALA A 9 -6.89 31.27 8.68
CA ALA A 9 -6.21 30.22 9.44
C ALA A 9 -7.07 28.98 9.72
N SER A 10 -8.39 29.05 9.51
CA SER A 10 -9.31 27.90 9.60
C SER A 10 -9.26 27.01 8.34
N ILE A 11 -8.70 27.53 7.24
CA ILE A 11 -8.49 26.76 6.01
C ILE A 11 -7.14 26.05 6.11
N ARG A 12 -7.15 24.72 6.00
CA ARG A 12 -5.94 23.91 6.02
C ARG A 12 -5.95 22.84 4.94
N SER A 13 -4.79 22.60 4.34
CA SER A 13 -4.52 21.44 3.50
C SER A 13 -3.91 20.35 4.35
N LEU A 14 -4.40 19.12 4.20
CA LEU A 14 -3.86 17.96 4.92
C LEU A 14 -2.85 17.25 4.04
N ASP A 15 -1.74 16.81 4.64
CA ASP A 15 -0.89 15.79 4.02
C ASP A 15 -1.73 14.53 3.78
N TRP A 16 -1.44 13.79 2.70
CA TRP A 16 -2.22 12.63 2.32
C TRP A 16 -2.33 11.56 3.42
N ARG A 17 -1.28 11.37 4.23
CA ARG A 17 -1.27 10.43 5.37
C ARG A 17 -2.23 10.92 6.43
N GLU A 18 -2.15 12.21 6.74
CA GLU A 18 -3.03 12.85 7.71
C GLU A 18 -4.48 12.72 7.27
N HIS A 19 -4.78 12.97 5.99
CA HIS A 19 -6.14 12.84 5.46
C HIS A 19 -6.67 11.40 5.57
N ILE A 20 -5.90 10.40 5.12
CA ILE A 20 -6.29 8.98 5.22
C ILE A 20 -6.55 8.59 6.68
N ARG A 21 -5.66 8.98 7.59
CA ARG A 21 -5.75 8.62 9.01
C ARG A 21 -6.87 9.34 9.74
N LEU A 22 -7.20 10.57 9.34
CA LEU A 22 -8.29 11.35 9.90
C LEU A 22 -9.66 10.91 9.36
N ARG A 23 -9.69 10.32 8.15
CA ARG A 23 -10.91 9.87 7.46
C ARG A 23 -10.75 8.44 6.89
N PRO A 24 -10.41 7.44 7.73
CA PRO A 24 -10.14 6.08 7.25
C PRO A 24 -11.35 5.47 6.55
N GLY A 25 -12.57 5.82 6.98
CA GLY A 25 -13.78 5.27 6.38
C GLY A 25 -14.02 5.65 4.92
N MET A 26 -13.42 6.74 4.44
CA MET A 26 -13.46 7.07 3.01
C MET A 26 -12.62 6.10 2.15
N TYR A 27 -11.66 5.41 2.77
CA TYR A 27 -10.71 4.52 2.08
C TYR A 27 -11.02 3.04 2.33
N ILE A 28 -11.45 2.69 3.54
CA ILE A 28 -11.64 1.30 3.97
C ILE A 28 -13.03 1.02 4.56
N GLY A 29 -13.96 1.98 4.51
CA GLY A 29 -15.31 1.82 5.06
C GLY A 29 -15.34 1.94 6.58
N LYS A 30 -15.30 0.82 7.30
CA LYS A 30 -15.42 0.78 8.76
C LYS A 30 -14.09 0.39 9.39
N LEU A 31 -13.67 1.06 10.47
CA LEU A 31 -12.55 0.56 11.27
C LEU A 31 -13.00 -0.67 12.07
N GLY A 32 -12.11 -1.63 12.22
CA GLY A 32 -12.36 -2.80 13.06
C GLY A 32 -11.14 -3.70 13.17
N ASP A 33 -11.26 -4.70 14.03
CA ASP A 33 -10.19 -5.64 14.39
C ASP A 33 -10.29 -6.96 13.61
N GLY A 34 -11.27 -7.09 12.72
CA GLY A 34 -11.53 -8.32 11.98
C GLY A 34 -12.50 -9.26 12.70
N SER A 35 -13.20 -8.80 13.74
CA SER A 35 -14.29 -9.55 14.36
C SER A 35 -15.56 -9.58 13.50
N THR A 36 -15.75 -8.61 12.60
CA THR A 36 -16.88 -8.60 11.66
C THR A 36 -16.41 -8.57 10.21
N TYR A 37 -17.14 -9.26 9.32
CA TYR A 37 -16.76 -9.45 7.92
C TYR A 37 -16.67 -8.15 7.10
N ASP A 38 -17.30 -7.07 7.58
CA ASP A 38 -17.32 -5.75 6.97
C ASP A 38 -16.24 -4.80 7.53
N ASP A 39 -15.37 -5.29 8.40
CA ASP A 39 -14.25 -4.51 8.93
C ASP A 39 -13.23 -4.19 7.85
N GLY A 40 -12.81 -2.92 7.83
CA GLY A 40 -11.90 -2.38 6.83
C GLY A 40 -10.49 -2.97 6.84
N ILE A 41 -10.12 -3.73 7.88
CA ILE A 41 -8.87 -4.52 7.87
C ILE A 41 -8.86 -5.53 6.71
N TYR A 42 -10.02 -6.07 6.33
CA TYR A 42 -10.13 -6.96 5.17
C TYR A 42 -9.99 -6.22 3.85
N VAL A 43 -10.42 -4.95 3.79
CA VAL A 43 -10.19 -4.08 2.63
C VAL A 43 -8.69 -3.80 2.49
N LEU A 44 -7.99 -3.50 3.59
CA LEU A 44 -6.53 -3.31 3.59
C LEU A 44 -5.79 -4.54 3.06
N LEU A 45 -6.17 -5.74 3.53
CA LEU A 45 -5.59 -6.98 3.05
C LEU A 45 -5.89 -7.20 1.56
N LYS A 46 -7.14 -7.00 1.15
CA LYS A 46 -7.58 -7.11 -0.25
C LYS A 46 -6.78 -6.21 -1.17
N GLU A 47 -6.48 -4.97 -0.78
CA GLU A 47 -5.70 -4.04 -1.61
C GLU A 47 -4.29 -4.56 -1.93
N ILE A 48 -3.65 -5.30 -1.02
CA ILE A 48 -2.33 -5.90 -1.29
C ILE A 48 -2.49 -7.16 -2.15
N ILE A 49 -3.46 -8.02 -1.83
CA ILE A 49 -3.75 -9.24 -2.61
C ILE A 49 -4.13 -8.91 -4.05
N ASP A 50 -4.93 -7.87 -4.28
CA ASP A 50 -5.35 -7.44 -5.61
C ASP A 50 -4.15 -7.05 -6.48
N ASN A 51 -3.14 -6.37 -5.91
CA ASN A 51 -1.92 -6.05 -6.66
C ASN A 51 -1.15 -7.32 -7.05
N SER A 52 -1.12 -8.33 -6.19
CA SER A 52 -0.53 -9.63 -6.49
C SER A 52 -1.34 -10.40 -7.56
N ILE A 53 -2.68 -10.32 -7.51
CA ILE A 53 -3.57 -10.91 -8.52
C ILE A 53 -3.38 -10.21 -9.88
N ASP A 54 -3.15 -8.90 -9.90
CA ASP A 54 -2.91 -8.17 -11.14
C ASP A 54 -1.65 -8.66 -11.86
N GLU A 55 -0.57 -8.97 -11.12
CA GLU A 55 0.62 -9.61 -11.71
C GLU A 55 0.28 -10.98 -12.30
N TYR A 56 -0.49 -11.81 -11.57
CA TYR A 56 -0.93 -13.12 -12.05
C TYR A 56 -1.77 -13.01 -13.34
N VAL A 57 -2.72 -12.07 -13.40
CA VAL A 57 -3.58 -11.83 -14.57
C VAL A 57 -2.76 -11.39 -15.77
N MET A 58 -1.64 -10.69 -15.57
CA MET A 58 -0.67 -10.34 -16.61
C MET A 58 0.28 -11.49 -16.97
N GLY A 59 0.11 -12.68 -16.37
CA GLY A 59 0.91 -13.87 -16.66
C GLY A 59 2.22 -13.97 -15.86
N HIS A 60 2.39 -13.15 -14.82
CA HIS A 60 3.58 -13.12 -13.98
C HIS A 60 3.30 -13.67 -12.58
N GLY A 61 4.10 -14.64 -12.15
CA GLY A 61 3.86 -15.37 -10.92
C GLY A 61 2.67 -16.33 -11.02
N LYS A 62 2.71 -17.42 -10.27
CA LYS A 62 1.62 -18.42 -10.21
C LYS A 62 1.24 -18.79 -8.78
N ARG A 63 1.78 -18.06 -7.83
CA ARG A 63 1.71 -18.34 -6.40
C ARG A 63 1.61 -17.02 -5.66
N ILE A 64 0.73 -16.97 -4.68
CA ILE A 64 0.63 -15.89 -3.70
C ILE A 64 0.61 -16.58 -2.34
N ASP A 65 1.61 -16.28 -1.53
CA ASP A 65 1.72 -16.79 -0.17
C ASP A 65 1.14 -15.76 0.80
N LEU A 66 0.24 -16.24 1.65
CA LEU A 66 -0.34 -15.48 2.75
C LEU A 66 0.13 -16.08 4.07
N ARG A 67 0.79 -15.28 4.88
CA ARG A 67 1.13 -15.65 6.26
C ARG A 67 0.46 -14.69 7.21
N VAL A 68 -0.42 -15.23 8.04
CA VAL A 68 -1.15 -14.47 9.06
C VAL A 68 -0.58 -14.86 10.43
N THR A 69 -0.25 -13.85 11.22
CA THR A 69 0.03 -13.95 12.65
C THR A 69 -0.91 -13.02 13.41
N ASP A 70 -0.87 -13.05 14.74
CA ASP A 70 -1.78 -12.27 15.59
C ASP A 70 -1.81 -10.77 15.27
N HIS A 71 -0.69 -10.21 14.81
CA HIS A 71 -0.54 -8.76 14.60
C HIS A 71 0.04 -8.37 13.23
N ARG A 72 0.26 -9.34 12.34
CA ARG A 72 0.87 -9.09 11.03
C ARG A 72 0.29 -10.03 9.98
N VAL A 73 0.04 -9.47 8.81
CA VAL A 73 -0.19 -10.24 7.59
C VAL A 73 0.93 -9.96 6.61
N GLU A 74 1.50 -11.02 6.06
CA GLU A 74 2.48 -10.96 4.99
C GLU A 74 1.85 -11.53 3.72
N VAL A 75 1.96 -10.75 2.64
CA VAL A 75 1.52 -11.13 1.30
C VAL A 75 2.76 -11.15 0.41
N ARG A 76 3.08 -12.32 -0.12
CA ARG A 76 4.20 -12.50 -1.05
C ARG A 76 3.68 -13.06 -2.36
N ASP A 77 3.81 -12.29 -3.43
CA ASP A 77 3.70 -12.82 -4.78
C ASP A 77 5.07 -13.10 -5.40
N TYR A 78 5.02 -13.78 -6.54
CA TYR A 78 6.19 -14.10 -7.37
C TYR A 78 6.02 -13.49 -8.77
N GLY A 79 5.47 -12.27 -8.82
CA GLY A 79 5.29 -11.49 -10.04
C GLY A 79 6.61 -10.89 -10.55
N ARG A 80 6.54 -9.80 -11.33
CA ARG A 80 7.74 -9.12 -11.87
C ARG A 80 8.57 -8.37 -10.82
N GLY A 81 7.97 -8.09 -9.66
CA GLY A 81 8.50 -7.19 -8.65
C GLY A 81 8.37 -5.72 -9.04
N ILE A 82 8.04 -4.88 -8.04
CA ILE A 82 8.05 -3.42 -8.20
C ILE A 82 9.45 -2.99 -8.69
N PRO A 83 9.57 -2.07 -9.68
CA PRO A 83 10.86 -1.53 -10.07
C PRO A 83 11.63 -1.03 -8.84
N LEU A 84 12.85 -1.51 -8.64
CA LEU A 84 13.57 -1.35 -7.36
C LEU A 84 13.72 0.13 -6.94
N GLY A 85 14.01 1.02 -7.90
CA GLY A 85 14.09 2.46 -7.66
C GLY A 85 12.75 3.17 -7.38
N LYS A 86 11.62 2.44 -7.40
CA LYS A 86 10.26 2.95 -7.20
C LYS A 86 9.52 2.29 -6.05
N VAL A 87 10.16 1.40 -5.29
CA VAL A 87 9.55 0.70 -4.14
C VAL A 87 8.89 1.66 -3.16
N VAL A 88 9.61 2.72 -2.74
CA VAL A 88 9.07 3.73 -1.82
C VAL A 88 7.94 4.53 -2.48
N ASP A 89 8.16 5.06 -3.67
CA ASP A 89 7.19 5.89 -4.40
C ASP A 89 5.83 5.16 -4.59
N CYS A 90 5.86 3.88 -4.93
CA CYS A 90 4.67 3.06 -5.15
C CYS A 90 3.78 2.89 -3.90
N VAL A 91 4.32 3.04 -2.70
CA VAL A 91 3.58 2.87 -1.43
C VAL A 91 3.44 4.15 -0.61
N SER A 92 4.13 5.23 -0.98
CA SER A 92 4.16 6.47 -0.17
C SER A 92 3.94 7.78 -0.95
N ARG A 93 3.62 7.71 -2.25
CA ARG A 93 3.23 8.91 -3.04
C ARG A 93 1.87 8.70 -3.70
N ILE A 94 0.91 9.57 -3.36
CA ILE A 94 -0.43 9.55 -4.00
C ILE A 94 -0.32 9.75 -5.52
N ASN A 95 -1.27 9.18 -6.26
CA ASN A 95 -1.31 9.22 -7.73
C ASN A 95 -0.05 8.65 -8.42
N THR A 96 0.68 7.77 -7.72
CA THR A 96 1.86 7.09 -8.27
C THR A 96 1.60 5.59 -8.36
N GLY A 97 1.71 5.03 -9.57
CA GLY A 97 1.54 3.60 -9.83
C GLY A 97 1.76 3.27 -11.31
N GLY A 98 2.06 2.01 -11.62
CA GLY A 98 2.26 1.54 -13.00
C GLY A 98 0.95 1.27 -13.77
N LYS A 99 -0.20 1.37 -13.09
CA LYS A 99 -1.52 1.03 -13.65
C LYS A 99 -2.14 2.13 -14.51
N TYR A 100 -1.55 3.32 -14.55
CA TYR A 100 -1.96 4.41 -15.45
C TYR A 100 -1.41 4.23 -16.87
N ASP A 101 -0.44 3.33 -17.05
CA ASP A 101 0.11 2.96 -18.35
C ASP A 101 -0.57 1.68 -18.84
N SER A 102 -1.39 1.82 -19.89
CA SER A 102 -2.15 0.71 -20.50
C SER A 102 -1.25 -0.36 -21.12
N GLN A 103 0.04 -0.09 -21.32
CA GLN A 103 1.01 -1.10 -21.77
C GLN A 103 1.41 -2.05 -20.64
N SER A 104 1.47 -1.56 -19.40
CA SER A 104 1.99 -2.30 -18.25
C SER A 104 0.92 -3.13 -17.53
N PHE A 105 -0.34 -2.68 -17.55
CA PHE A 105 -1.51 -3.39 -17.00
C PHE A 105 -2.75 -3.18 -17.89
N GLN A 106 -3.09 -4.18 -18.72
CA GLN A 106 -4.24 -4.10 -19.64
C GLN A 106 -5.57 -4.45 -18.97
N LYS A 107 -5.54 -5.25 -17.89
CA LYS A 107 -6.68 -5.61 -17.04
C LYS A 107 -6.20 -5.64 -15.60
N SER A 108 -6.64 -4.68 -14.79
CA SER A 108 -6.29 -4.61 -13.37
C SER A 108 -7.56 -4.49 -12.53
N VAL A 109 -7.55 -5.16 -11.38
CA VAL A 109 -8.61 -5.11 -10.36
C VAL A 109 -8.56 -3.78 -9.60
N GLY A 110 -7.37 -3.25 -9.30
CA GLY A 110 -7.21 -2.02 -8.51
C GLY A 110 -6.99 -0.77 -9.37
N LEU A 111 -7.96 0.15 -9.42
CA LEU A 111 -7.97 1.25 -10.41
C LEU A 111 -7.48 2.61 -9.90
N ASN A 112 -7.40 2.82 -8.58
CA ASN A 112 -7.26 4.19 -8.03
C ASN A 112 -5.83 4.56 -7.63
N GLY A 113 -4.90 3.60 -7.55
CA GLY A 113 -3.52 3.86 -7.14
C GLY A 113 -3.35 4.26 -5.66
N VAL A 114 -4.40 4.14 -4.83
CA VAL A 114 -4.42 4.58 -3.43
C VAL A 114 -4.30 3.42 -2.43
N GLY A 115 -4.70 2.19 -2.79
CA GLY A 115 -4.79 1.04 -1.89
C GLY A 115 -3.59 0.79 -0.99
N ALA A 116 -2.42 0.50 -1.58
CA ALA A 116 -1.19 0.26 -0.83
C ALA A 116 -0.75 1.46 0.03
N LYS A 117 -1.13 2.70 -0.34
CA LYS A 117 -0.87 3.89 0.48
C LYS A 117 -1.81 3.97 1.67
N ALA A 118 -3.07 3.54 1.53
CA ALA A 118 -3.98 3.41 2.66
C ALA A 118 -3.49 2.35 3.66
N VAL A 119 -3.03 1.20 3.16
CA VAL A 119 -2.37 0.16 3.98
C VAL A 119 -1.17 0.74 4.71
N ASN A 120 -0.27 1.43 4.01
CA ASN A 120 0.89 2.07 4.62
C ASN A 120 0.51 3.12 5.69
N ALA A 121 -0.42 4.02 5.40
CA ALA A 121 -0.82 5.10 6.31
C ALA A 121 -1.59 4.61 7.56
N LEU A 122 -2.36 3.52 7.43
CA LEU A 122 -3.17 2.96 8.52
C LEU A 122 -2.43 1.90 9.34
N SER A 123 -1.26 1.44 8.88
CA SER A 123 -0.43 0.48 9.62
C SER A 123 0.48 1.16 10.64
N SER A 124 0.58 0.56 11.84
CA SER A 124 1.61 0.92 12.82
C SER A 124 3.01 0.51 12.35
N HIS A 125 3.10 -0.57 11.58
CA HIS A 125 4.32 -1.03 10.91
C HIS A 125 3.96 -1.56 9.52
N PHE A 126 4.62 -1.06 8.48
CA PHE A 126 4.46 -1.52 7.11
C PHE A 126 5.83 -1.74 6.47
N GLN A 127 6.05 -2.92 5.89
CA GLN A 127 7.25 -3.24 5.14
C GLN A 127 6.86 -3.62 3.72
N VAL A 128 7.55 -3.03 2.74
CA VAL A 128 7.49 -3.45 1.34
C VAL A 128 8.88 -3.87 0.90
N GLN A 129 8.95 -4.95 0.14
CA GLN A 129 10.19 -5.46 -0.45
C GLN A 129 9.91 -5.91 -1.86
N ALA A 130 10.82 -5.62 -2.78
CA ALA A 130 10.76 -6.09 -4.15
C ALA A 130 11.97 -6.97 -4.45
N PHE A 131 11.74 -8.00 -5.26
CA PHE A 131 12.75 -8.87 -5.84
C PHE A 131 12.63 -8.75 -7.36
N ARG A 132 13.73 -8.43 -8.03
CA ARG A 132 13.75 -8.24 -9.48
C ARG A 132 15.16 -8.39 -10.02
N SER A 133 15.31 -9.18 -11.09
CA SER A 133 16.60 -9.36 -11.78
C SER A 133 17.76 -9.77 -10.87
N GLY A 134 17.52 -10.68 -9.91
CA GLY A 134 18.53 -11.14 -8.96
C GLY A 134 18.95 -10.09 -7.92
N GLN A 135 18.15 -9.03 -7.75
CA GLN A 135 18.38 -7.96 -6.78
C GLN A 135 17.14 -7.69 -5.92
N THR A 136 17.35 -7.07 -4.76
CA THR A 136 16.28 -6.67 -3.83
C THR A 136 16.55 -5.33 -3.17
N THR A 137 15.46 -4.65 -2.80
CA THR A 137 15.46 -3.53 -1.86
C THR A 137 14.17 -3.58 -1.05
N ALA A 138 14.26 -3.17 0.22
CA ALA A 138 13.15 -3.10 1.13
C ALA A 138 13.03 -1.70 1.73
N ALA A 139 11.81 -1.32 2.10
CA ALA A 139 11.54 -0.11 2.85
C ALA A 139 10.52 -0.39 3.97
N THR A 140 10.77 0.20 5.13
CA THR A 140 9.89 0.14 6.30
C THR A 140 9.27 1.50 6.56
N PHE A 141 8.04 1.48 7.06
CA PHE A 141 7.24 2.66 7.34
C PHE A 141 6.48 2.49 8.65
N GLN A 142 6.18 3.62 9.27
CA GLN A 142 5.27 3.74 10.39
C GLN A 142 4.25 4.83 10.06
N GLN A 143 2.97 4.45 9.95
CA GLN A 143 1.88 5.38 9.64
C GLN A 143 2.12 6.20 8.36
N GLY A 144 2.68 5.57 7.32
CA GLY A 144 3.02 6.23 6.05
C GLY A 144 4.33 7.02 6.04
N VAL A 145 5.03 7.14 7.16
CA VAL A 145 6.33 7.82 7.24
C VAL A 145 7.45 6.81 7.00
N LEU A 146 8.34 7.12 6.05
CA LEU A 146 9.49 6.28 5.74
C LEU A 146 10.43 6.21 6.95
N GLY A 147 10.74 4.99 7.38
CA GLY A 147 11.73 4.70 8.43
C GLY A 147 13.08 4.38 7.80
N GLN A 148 13.27 3.12 7.38
CA GLN A 148 14.51 2.66 6.76
C GLN A 148 14.27 2.20 5.33
N GLN A 149 15.22 2.45 4.45
CA GLN A 149 15.31 1.85 3.13
C GLN A 149 16.67 1.15 2.98
N THR A 150 16.68 -0.07 2.47
CA THR A 150 17.93 -0.77 2.17
C THR A 150 18.45 -0.35 0.80
N SER A 151 19.77 -0.30 0.63
CA SER A 151 20.36 -0.22 -0.70
C SER A 151 19.95 -1.42 -1.56
N ILE A 152 20.01 -1.26 -2.88
CA ILE A 152 19.82 -2.38 -3.79
C ILE A 152 20.99 -3.36 -3.59
N GLN A 153 20.67 -4.62 -3.35
CA GLN A 153 21.64 -5.68 -3.09
C GLN A 153 21.27 -6.95 -3.86
N SER A 154 22.26 -7.80 -4.14
CA SER A 154 22.04 -9.10 -4.80
C SER A 154 21.25 -10.05 -3.90
N THR A 155 20.46 -10.93 -4.51
CA THR A 155 19.65 -11.94 -3.82
C THR A 155 19.52 -13.21 -4.67
N GLN A 156 19.29 -14.34 -4.01
CA GLN A 156 18.93 -15.61 -4.64
C GLN A 156 17.43 -15.92 -4.51
N GLU A 157 16.68 -15.07 -3.80
CA GLU A 157 15.22 -15.18 -3.73
C GLU A 157 14.63 -14.99 -5.14
N PRO A 158 13.68 -15.85 -5.55
CA PRO A 158 13.01 -15.75 -6.82
C PRO A 158 12.08 -14.54 -6.90
#